data_AF-A0A7J7I4K9-F1
#
_entry.id   AF-A0A7J7I4K9-F1
#
_cell.length_a   1.000
_cell.length_b   1.000
_cell.length_c   1.000
_cell.angle_alpha   90.00
_cell.angle_beta   90.00
_cell.angle_gamma   90.00
#
_symmetry.space_group_name_H-M   'P 1'
#
loop_
_entity.id
_entity.type
_entity.pdbx_description
1 polymer ?
#
loop_
_entity_poly.entity_id
_entity_poly.type
_entity_poly.pdbx_seq_one_letter_code
_entity_poly.pdbx_strand_id
1 'polypeptide(L)'
;MMVSTPKVRWTNQGTNLLSSLEKVSRAPICEILSVELSKNYNPPKDLYYKILLKRNRENTANDHEGSYEPEFGDLIALAEVRPKCIDDLNRPKSPYLVALVHRVKDEYDQDKLTIRTSNPFTFEADKEMDKKIKKKKSLFAVYLTNMTTNVRIWTALNSELEGANLNIIKRVLRTESIIEADCTQCVSQVNESVALPNTKNCISSFKLDNSQKAAILSCVATRECHHQNSVKLIWGPPGTGKTGTVGALLFALLKMKCRTLTCAPTNIAVLEVTTRLVNFARNSLQYDTYGLGDIVLFGNGERMKIDDHEDLFDVYLDYRISALYGCFAPMYGWKNSIESMICLLEDPQKMYLLYLNKVLFQSE
;
A
#
# COMPACT_ATOMS: atom_id res chain seq x y z
N MET A 1 -26.45 10.05 -24.68
CA MET A 1 -25.19 10.60 -25.21
C MET A 1 -24.06 9.69 -24.78
N MET A 2 -23.51 8.92 -25.73
CA MET A 2 -22.35 8.05 -25.50
C MET A 2 -21.13 8.92 -25.21
N VAL A 3 -20.75 9.03 -23.93
CA VAL A 3 -19.42 9.52 -23.57
C VAL A 3 -18.45 8.39 -23.89
N SER A 4 -17.57 8.67 -24.84
CA SER A 4 -16.48 7.81 -25.27
C SER A 4 -15.62 7.37 -24.08
N THR A 5 -15.87 6.15 -23.60
CA THR A 5 -15.01 5.47 -22.63
C THR A 5 -13.58 5.36 -23.17
N PRO A 6 -12.53 5.62 -22.38
CA PRO A 6 -11.15 5.55 -22.83
C PRO A 6 -10.76 4.10 -23.14
N LYS A 7 -10.97 3.65 -24.38
CA LYS A 7 -10.81 2.27 -24.87
C LYS A 7 -9.42 1.68 -24.64
N VAL A 8 -8.35 2.50 -24.61
CA VAL A 8 -6.96 2.04 -24.70
C VAL A 8 -6.45 1.28 -23.46
N ARG A 9 -6.98 1.56 -22.27
CA ARG A 9 -6.54 0.86 -21.04
C ARG A 9 -7.33 -0.41 -20.75
N TRP A 10 -8.60 -0.45 -21.16
CA TRP A 10 -9.46 -1.64 -21.07
C TRP A 10 -9.06 -2.71 -22.08
N THR A 11 -8.61 -2.33 -23.28
CA THR A 11 -8.03 -3.27 -24.25
C THR A 11 -6.80 -3.98 -23.68
N ASN A 12 -5.93 -3.25 -22.97
CA ASN A 12 -4.73 -3.84 -22.36
C ASN A 12 -5.07 -4.77 -21.17
N GLN A 13 -6.21 -4.58 -20.51
CA GLN A 13 -6.66 -5.46 -19.42
C GLN A 13 -7.26 -6.76 -19.96
N GLY A 14 -8.07 -6.68 -21.02
CA GLY A 14 -8.56 -7.85 -21.74
C GLY A 14 -7.39 -8.70 -22.25
N THR A 15 -6.34 -8.07 -22.79
CA THR A 15 -5.13 -8.79 -23.22
C THR A 15 -4.32 -9.36 -22.06
N ASN A 16 -4.20 -8.67 -20.92
CA ASN A 16 -3.50 -9.20 -19.76
C ASN A 16 -4.19 -10.44 -19.16
N LEU A 17 -5.53 -10.38 -19.02
CA LEU A 17 -6.31 -11.51 -18.54
C LEU A 17 -6.25 -12.68 -19.52
N LEU A 18 -6.37 -12.41 -20.83
CA LEU A 18 -6.22 -13.42 -21.87
C LEU A 18 -4.84 -14.08 -21.81
N SER A 19 -3.77 -13.30 -21.70
CA SER A 19 -2.40 -13.82 -21.58
C SER A 19 -2.19 -14.67 -20.32
N SER A 20 -2.94 -14.37 -19.25
CA SER A 20 -2.89 -15.13 -18.00
C SER A 20 -3.63 -16.46 -18.15
N LEU A 21 -4.78 -16.46 -18.83
CA LEU A 21 -5.53 -17.67 -19.17
C LEU A 21 -4.76 -18.58 -20.13
N GLU A 22 -4.05 -18.02 -21.12
CA GLU A 22 -3.17 -18.79 -22.02
C GLU A 22 -2.03 -19.49 -21.26
N LYS A 23 -1.57 -18.90 -20.14
CA LYS A 23 -0.50 -19.43 -19.30
C LYS A 23 -0.99 -20.19 -18.06
N VAL A 24 -2.29 -20.54 -18.01
CA VAL A 24 -2.92 -21.16 -16.83
C VAL A 24 -2.21 -22.45 -16.37
N SER A 25 -1.61 -23.20 -17.30
CA SER A 25 -0.90 -24.45 -17.00
C SER A 25 0.32 -24.28 -16.11
N ARG A 26 0.89 -23.07 -16.08
CA ARG A 26 2.04 -22.66 -15.26
C ARG A 26 1.65 -21.64 -14.19
N ALA A 27 0.36 -21.35 -14.05
CA ALA A 27 -0.10 -20.40 -13.05
C ALA A 27 0.12 -20.97 -11.64
N PRO A 28 0.37 -20.12 -10.64
CA PRO A 28 0.33 -20.53 -9.24
C PRO A 28 -1.04 -21.10 -8.87
N ILE A 29 -1.07 -22.24 -8.16
CA ILE A 29 -2.30 -22.96 -7.80
C ILE A 29 -2.25 -23.39 -6.32
N CYS A 30 -3.39 -23.38 -5.64
CA CYS A 30 -3.58 -24.01 -4.35
C CYS A 30 -4.86 -24.85 -4.30
N GLU A 31 -4.86 -25.89 -3.47
CA GLU A 31 -6.03 -26.76 -3.25
C GLU A 31 -6.93 -26.17 -2.15
N ILE A 32 -8.23 -26.21 -2.36
CA ILE A 32 -9.27 -25.75 -1.44
C ILE A 32 -9.87 -26.97 -0.75
N LEU A 33 -9.85 -26.97 0.58
CA LEU A 33 -10.40 -28.02 1.43
C LEU A 33 -11.91 -27.91 1.62
N SER A 34 -12.44 -26.70 1.78
CA SER A 34 -13.87 -26.46 1.93
C SER A 34 -14.26 -25.08 1.43
N VAL A 35 -15.54 -24.95 1.09
CA VAL A 35 -16.20 -23.71 0.70
C VAL A 35 -17.46 -23.60 1.54
N GLU A 36 -17.62 -22.47 2.22
CA GLU A 36 -18.74 -22.19 3.11
C GLU A 36 -19.35 -20.84 2.74
N LEU A 37 -20.64 -20.65 3.00
CA LEU A 37 -21.28 -19.36 2.83
C LEU A 37 -20.69 -18.34 3.81
N SER A 38 -20.40 -17.13 3.31
CA SER A 38 -20.02 -16.03 4.19
C SER A 38 -21.25 -15.40 4.82
N LYS A 39 -21.08 -14.72 5.97
CA LYS A 39 -22.14 -13.93 6.61
C LYS A 39 -22.71 -12.84 5.68
N ASN A 40 -21.89 -12.37 4.73
CA ASN A 40 -22.26 -11.32 3.77
C ASN A 40 -22.85 -11.89 2.46
N TYR A 41 -23.25 -13.16 2.45
CA TYR A 41 -23.88 -13.76 1.28
C TYR A 41 -25.31 -13.23 1.11
N ASN A 42 -25.54 -12.40 0.09
CA ASN A 42 -26.83 -11.82 -0.23
C ASN A 42 -27.05 -11.78 -1.76
N PRO A 43 -27.62 -12.85 -2.35
CA PRO A 43 -27.85 -12.91 -3.79
C PRO A 43 -28.92 -11.89 -4.23
N PRO A 44 -28.88 -11.40 -5.48
CA PRO A 44 -28.00 -11.85 -6.56
C PRO A 44 -26.64 -11.12 -6.62
N LYS A 45 -26.44 -10.05 -5.85
CA LYS A 45 -25.27 -9.15 -6.00
C LYS A 45 -24.05 -9.57 -5.18
N ASP A 46 -24.28 -10.12 -3.98
CA ASP A 46 -23.24 -10.35 -2.98
C ASP A 46 -23.01 -11.84 -2.77
N LEU A 47 -22.27 -12.44 -3.69
CA LEU A 47 -21.95 -13.87 -3.70
C LEU A 47 -20.64 -14.15 -2.95
N TYR A 48 -20.66 -13.95 -1.63
CA TYR A 48 -19.50 -14.12 -0.76
C TYR A 48 -19.40 -15.51 -0.14
N TYR A 49 -18.21 -16.10 -0.20
CA TYR A 49 -17.91 -17.41 0.38
C TYR A 49 -16.62 -17.35 1.19
N LYS A 50 -16.54 -18.17 2.23
CA LYS A 50 -15.31 -18.48 2.95
C LYS A 50 -14.71 -19.75 2.36
N ILE A 51 -13.44 -19.73 2.04
CA ILE A 51 -12.72 -20.94 1.59
C ILE A 51 -11.59 -21.25 2.55
N LEU A 52 -11.38 -22.55 2.80
CA LEU A 52 -10.27 -23.07 3.58
C LEU A 52 -9.21 -23.64 2.64
N LEU A 53 -7.98 -23.16 2.70
CA LEU A 53 -6.89 -23.63 1.85
C LEU A 53 -6.16 -24.83 2.46
N LYS A 54 -5.65 -25.72 1.60
CA LYS A 54 -4.73 -26.79 2.00
C LYS A 54 -3.29 -26.27 1.93
N ARG A 55 -2.59 -26.16 3.06
CA ARG A 55 -1.14 -25.93 3.06
C ARG A 55 -0.37 -27.25 3.09
N ASN A 56 0.62 -27.39 2.22
CA ASN A 56 1.68 -28.38 2.42
C ASN A 56 2.72 -27.77 3.36
N ARG A 57 2.68 -28.14 4.65
CA ARG A 57 3.66 -27.69 5.65
C ARG A 57 4.95 -28.53 5.65
N GLU A 58 4.97 -29.61 4.87
CA GLU A 58 6.12 -30.48 4.64
C GLU A 58 6.65 -30.24 3.23
N ASN A 59 7.57 -29.28 3.05
CA ASN A 59 8.41 -29.25 1.85
C ASN A 59 9.76 -28.62 2.23
N THR A 60 10.75 -29.50 2.36
CA THR A 60 12.17 -29.19 2.48
C THR A 60 12.67 -28.49 1.22
N ALA A 61 13.25 -27.30 1.38
CA ALA A 61 14.30 -26.58 0.61
C ALA A 61 14.47 -26.69 -0.93
N ASN A 62 13.90 -27.65 -1.66
CA ASN A 62 14.30 -27.97 -3.04
C ASN A 62 13.16 -28.09 -4.07
N ASP A 63 11.90 -27.83 -3.72
CA ASP A 63 10.81 -27.69 -4.71
C ASP A 63 10.48 -26.21 -4.92
N HIS A 64 11.02 -25.63 -6.00
CA HIS A 64 10.76 -24.25 -6.40
C HIS A 64 9.35 -24.02 -7.01
N GLU A 65 8.45 -25.01 -6.96
CA GLU A 65 7.04 -24.83 -7.36
C GLU A 65 6.24 -24.30 -6.16
N GLY A 66 6.46 -23.03 -5.84
CA GLY A 66 5.88 -22.35 -4.68
C GLY A 66 4.36 -22.50 -4.61
N SER A 67 3.86 -22.97 -3.46
CA SER A 67 2.42 -23.02 -3.18
C SER A 67 1.84 -21.61 -3.27
N TYR A 68 0.85 -21.41 -4.13
CA TYR A 68 0.18 -20.13 -4.30
C TYR A 68 -0.52 -19.71 -2.99
N GLU A 69 -0.15 -18.56 -2.44
CA GLU A 69 -0.91 -17.90 -1.37
C GLU A 69 -1.76 -16.77 -1.96
N PRO A 70 -3.10 -16.85 -1.93
CA PRO A 70 -3.95 -15.79 -2.44
C PRO A 70 -3.85 -14.48 -1.65
N GLU A 71 -3.67 -13.38 -2.36
CA GLU A 71 -3.60 -12.01 -1.84
C GLU A 71 -4.90 -11.23 -2.06
N PHE A 72 -5.08 -10.15 -1.31
CA PHE A 72 -6.19 -9.22 -1.54
C PHE A 72 -6.20 -8.70 -2.98
N GLY A 73 -7.37 -8.75 -3.61
CA GLY A 73 -7.58 -8.29 -4.97
C GLY A 73 -7.17 -9.31 -6.04
N ASP A 74 -6.68 -10.50 -5.69
CA ASP A 74 -6.40 -11.54 -6.67
C ASP A 74 -7.70 -12.01 -7.34
N LEU A 75 -7.69 -12.02 -8.66
CA LEU A 75 -8.67 -12.66 -9.50
C LEU A 75 -8.21 -14.09 -9.75
N ILE A 76 -9.03 -15.05 -9.36
CA ILE A 76 -8.73 -16.48 -9.42
C ILE A 76 -9.77 -17.22 -10.25
N ALA A 77 -9.34 -18.28 -10.91
CA ALA A 77 -10.22 -19.30 -11.47
C ALA A 77 -10.34 -20.46 -10.48
N LEU A 78 -11.59 -20.87 -10.19
CA LEU A 78 -11.90 -22.02 -9.39
C LEU A 78 -12.25 -23.19 -10.32
N ALA A 79 -11.54 -24.31 -10.18
CA ALA A 79 -11.71 -25.47 -11.05
C ALA A 79 -11.67 -26.79 -10.26
N GLU A 80 -12.45 -27.79 -10.67
CA GLU A 80 -12.45 -29.14 -10.07
C GLU A 80 -11.18 -29.96 -10.42
N VAL A 81 -10.33 -29.45 -11.30
CA VAL A 81 -9.07 -30.08 -11.71
C VAL A 81 -7.95 -29.06 -11.75
N ARG A 82 -6.72 -29.52 -11.51
CA ARG A 82 -5.51 -28.72 -11.78
C ARG A 82 -5.40 -28.53 -13.30
N PRO A 83 -5.62 -27.31 -13.85
CA PRO A 83 -5.57 -27.10 -15.29
C PRO A 83 -4.16 -27.32 -15.84
N LYS A 84 -4.05 -28.07 -16.94
CA LYS A 84 -2.81 -28.27 -17.71
C LYS A 84 -2.83 -27.51 -19.04
N CYS A 85 -4.00 -27.03 -19.45
CA CYS A 85 -4.19 -26.12 -20.57
C CYS A 85 -5.42 -25.23 -20.33
N ILE A 86 -5.64 -24.26 -21.20
CA ILE A 86 -6.81 -23.37 -21.13
C ILE A 86 -8.13 -24.12 -21.31
N ASP A 87 -8.14 -25.20 -22.10
CA ASP A 87 -9.35 -26.00 -22.36
C ASP A 87 -9.82 -26.74 -21.10
N ASP A 88 -8.93 -27.00 -20.14
CA ASP A 88 -9.30 -27.61 -18.85
C ASP A 88 -10.19 -26.69 -18.01
N LEU A 89 -10.13 -25.37 -18.22
CA LEU A 89 -11.04 -24.43 -17.56
C LEU A 89 -12.46 -24.49 -18.14
N ASN A 90 -12.58 -24.77 -19.44
CA ASN A 90 -13.86 -24.75 -20.18
C ASN A 90 -14.46 -26.14 -20.40
N ARG A 91 -14.38 -27.02 -19.40
CA ARG A 91 -14.98 -28.36 -19.51
C ARG A 91 -16.51 -28.26 -19.48
N PRO A 92 -17.23 -28.87 -20.45
CA PRO A 92 -18.69 -28.74 -20.56
C PRO A 92 -19.49 -29.14 -19.31
N LYS A 93 -18.95 -30.04 -18.49
CA LYS A 93 -19.59 -30.55 -17.26
C LYS A 93 -19.09 -29.88 -15.98
N SER A 94 -18.05 -29.05 -16.05
CA SER A 94 -17.41 -28.43 -14.89
C SER A 94 -16.70 -27.14 -15.31
N PRO A 95 -17.44 -26.09 -15.72
CA PRO A 95 -16.83 -24.83 -16.09
C PRO A 95 -16.15 -24.20 -14.88
N TYR A 96 -15.03 -23.51 -15.12
CA TYR A 96 -14.37 -22.74 -14.09
C TYR A 96 -15.26 -21.58 -13.60
N LEU A 97 -15.11 -21.23 -12.33
CA LEU A 97 -15.78 -20.08 -11.71
C LEU A 97 -14.76 -19.00 -11.39
N VAL A 98 -15.00 -17.77 -11.84
CA VAL A 98 -14.13 -16.64 -11.52
C VAL A 98 -14.48 -16.10 -10.14
N ALA A 99 -13.47 -15.82 -9.33
CA ALA A 99 -13.64 -15.21 -8.02
C ALA A 99 -12.60 -14.12 -7.75
N LEU A 100 -12.99 -13.11 -6.97
CA LEU A 100 -12.12 -12.05 -6.47
C LEU A 100 -11.85 -12.28 -4.99
N VAL A 101 -10.57 -12.28 -4.60
CA VAL A 101 -10.14 -12.41 -3.20
C VAL A 101 -10.32 -11.08 -2.47
N HIS A 102 -11.01 -11.10 -1.34
CA HIS A 102 -11.38 -9.90 -0.57
C HIS A 102 -10.71 -9.81 0.81
N ARG A 103 -10.12 -10.91 1.30
CA ARG A 103 -9.48 -11.16 2.61
C ARG A 103 -9.69 -10.08 3.71
N VAL A 104 -10.59 -10.38 4.64
CA VAL A 104 -10.59 -9.87 6.03
C VAL A 104 -10.03 -11.02 6.88
N LYS A 105 -8.78 -10.90 7.34
CA LYS A 105 -8.13 -11.94 8.16
C LYS A 105 -8.84 -12.01 9.52
N ASP A 106 -9.36 -13.17 9.89
CA ASP A 106 -9.64 -13.47 11.31
C ASP A 106 -8.26 -13.68 11.97
N GLU A 107 -7.96 -12.97 13.06
CA GLU A 107 -6.65 -12.98 13.75
C GLU A 107 -6.17 -14.38 14.19
N TYR A 108 -7.07 -15.37 14.17
CA TYR A 108 -6.83 -16.74 14.62
C TYR A 108 -6.80 -17.80 13.51
N ASP A 109 -7.15 -17.47 12.26
CA ASP A 109 -7.24 -18.46 11.17
C ASP A 109 -6.69 -17.90 9.85
N GLN A 110 -5.37 -18.04 9.68
CA GLN A 110 -4.67 -17.58 8.49
C GLN A 110 -5.04 -18.35 7.21
N ASP A 111 -5.66 -19.52 7.35
CA ASP A 111 -5.95 -20.45 6.24
C ASP A 111 -7.35 -20.26 5.66
N LYS A 112 -8.19 -19.46 6.33
CA LYS A 112 -9.48 -19.02 5.81
C LYS A 112 -9.36 -17.68 5.11
N LEU A 113 -10.01 -17.59 3.95
CA LEU A 113 -10.13 -16.34 3.22
C LEU A 113 -11.54 -16.18 2.66
N THR A 114 -11.95 -14.92 2.49
CA THR A 114 -13.23 -14.58 1.88
C THR A 114 -13.03 -14.24 0.41
N ILE A 115 -13.82 -14.86 -0.45
CA ILE A 115 -13.90 -14.56 -1.88
C ILE A 115 -15.29 -14.08 -2.26
N ARG A 116 -15.36 -13.30 -3.34
CA ARG A 116 -16.59 -12.98 -4.05
C ARG A 116 -16.57 -13.66 -5.41
N THR A 117 -17.55 -14.51 -5.71
CA THR A 117 -17.61 -15.21 -6.99
C THR A 117 -18.43 -14.44 -8.01
N SER A 118 -18.22 -14.72 -9.31
CA SER A 118 -19.00 -14.13 -10.40
C SER A 118 -20.42 -14.71 -10.49
N ASN A 119 -20.60 -15.97 -10.12
CA ASN A 119 -21.86 -16.71 -10.12
C ASN A 119 -21.97 -17.58 -8.86
N PRO A 120 -23.19 -18.02 -8.46
CA PRO A 120 -23.36 -18.96 -7.35
C PRO A 120 -22.59 -20.25 -7.60
N PHE A 121 -22.04 -20.85 -6.54
CA PHE A 121 -21.40 -22.16 -6.67
C PHE A 121 -22.46 -23.21 -7.06
N THR A 122 -22.29 -23.79 -8.24
CA THR A 122 -23.11 -24.91 -8.73
C THR A 122 -22.33 -26.22 -8.77
N PHE A 123 -21.07 -26.25 -8.28
CA PHE A 123 -20.33 -27.50 -8.13
C PHE A 123 -21.18 -28.44 -7.29
N GLU A 124 -21.55 -29.57 -7.88
CA GLU A 124 -22.54 -30.52 -7.36
C GLU A 124 -22.08 -31.07 -5.99
N ALA A 125 -22.36 -30.31 -4.94
CA ALA A 125 -22.45 -30.78 -3.58
C ALA A 125 -23.94 -30.93 -3.28
N ASP A 126 -24.38 -32.18 -3.27
CA ASP A 126 -25.63 -32.67 -2.69
C ASP A 126 -26.96 -32.25 -3.36
N LYS A 127 -27.23 -32.90 -4.49
CA LYS A 127 -28.46 -33.72 -4.51
C LYS A 127 -28.04 -35.17 -4.24
N GLU A 128 -28.67 -35.76 -3.22
CA GLU A 128 -28.55 -37.15 -2.76
C GLU A 128 -27.57 -37.41 -1.60
N MET A 129 -28.17 -37.45 -0.41
CA MET A 129 -27.79 -38.33 0.69
C MET A 129 -27.59 -39.76 0.15
N ASP A 130 -26.37 -40.13 -0.22
CA ASP A 130 -26.01 -41.54 -0.24
C ASP A 130 -24.57 -41.75 0.25
N LYS A 131 -24.49 -42.26 1.47
CA LYS A 131 -23.27 -42.64 2.18
C LYS A 131 -22.65 -43.86 1.49
N LYS A 132 -21.87 -43.66 0.42
CA LYS A 132 -20.88 -44.63 -0.08
C LYS A 132 -19.76 -43.89 -0.83
N ILE A 133 -18.64 -43.69 -0.15
CA ILE A 133 -17.28 -43.45 -0.68
C ILE A 133 -17.24 -42.64 -1.99
N LYS A 134 -17.72 -41.39 -1.99
CA LYS A 134 -17.37 -40.43 -3.05
C LYS A 134 -16.08 -39.74 -2.64
N LYS A 135 -15.00 -39.95 -3.40
CA LYS A 135 -13.78 -39.12 -3.32
C LYS A 135 -14.22 -37.67 -3.29
N LYS A 136 -13.87 -36.94 -2.23
CA LYS A 136 -14.07 -35.50 -2.12
C LYS A 136 -13.47 -34.87 -3.39
N LYS A 137 -14.30 -34.26 -4.25
CA LYS A 137 -13.80 -33.61 -5.45
C LYS A 137 -12.85 -32.49 -5.00
N SER A 138 -11.59 -32.58 -5.41
CA SER A 138 -10.61 -31.53 -5.12
C SER A 138 -11.00 -30.26 -5.89
N LEU A 139 -11.05 -29.13 -5.19
CA LEU A 139 -11.25 -27.82 -5.80
C LEU A 139 -9.93 -27.07 -5.77
N PHE A 140 -9.58 -26.39 -6.85
CA PHE A 140 -8.33 -25.65 -6.98
C PHE A 140 -8.62 -24.17 -7.24
N ALA A 141 -7.86 -23.30 -6.57
CA ALA A 141 -7.77 -21.89 -6.90
C ALA A 141 -6.52 -21.65 -7.76
N VAL A 142 -6.73 -21.07 -8.93
CA VAL A 142 -5.70 -20.79 -9.92
C VAL A 142 -5.55 -19.28 -10.06
N TYR A 143 -4.35 -18.75 -9.82
CA TYR A 143 -4.09 -17.32 -9.97
C TYR A 143 -4.24 -16.88 -11.43
N LEU A 144 -4.99 -15.81 -11.68
CA LEU A 144 -5.07 -15.16 -12.99
C LEU A 144 -4.31 -13.83 -12.97
N THR A 145 -4.75 -12.88 -12.14
CA THR A 145 -4.14 -11.55 -12.06
C THR A 145 -4.57 -10.82 -10.80
N ASN A 146 -3.85 -9.79 -10.35
CA ASN A 146 -4.28 -8.95 -9.24
C ASN A 146 -5.01 -7.69 -9.75
N MET A 147 -6.26 -7.50 -9.30
CA MET A 147 -7.15 -6.43 -9.73
C MET A 147 -7.06 -5.16 -8.88
N THR A 148 -6.23 -5.12 -7.84
CA THR A 148 -6.15 -3.99 -6.88
C THR A 148 -5.94 -2.65 -7.59
N THR A 149 -4.97 -2.55 -8.50
CA THR A 149 -4.69 -1.31 -9.22
C THR A 149 -5.87 -0.90 -10.11
N ASN A 150 -6.51 -1.85 -10.79
CA ASN A 150 -7.63 -1.58 -11.68
C ASN A 150 -8.87 -1.12 -10.92
N VAL A 151 -9.16 -1.78 -9.79
CA VAL A 151 -10.24 -1.38 -8.88
C VAL A 151 -9.97 0.03 -8.35
N ARG A 152 -8.75 0.35 -7.90
CA ARG A 152 -8.40 1.71 -7.45
C ARG A 152 -8.60 2.77 -8.52
N ILE A 153 -8.17 2.51 -9.76
CA ILE A 153 -8.37 3.43 -10.89
C ILE A 153 -9.86 3.59 -11.20
N TRP A 154 -10.61 2.49 -11.25
CA TRP A 154 -12.05 2.51 -11.50
C TRP A 154 -12.80 3.30 -10.43
N THR A 155 -12.47 3.08 -9.15
CA THR A 155 -13.02 3.83 -8.03
C THR A 155 -12.67 5.30 -8.15
N ALA A 156 -11.44 5.68 -8.47
CA ALA A 156 -11.06 7.08 -8.63
C ALA A 156 -11.76 7.79 -9.81
N LEU A 157 -12.14 7.04 -10.85
CA LEU A 157 -12.86 7.57 -12.01
C LEU A 157 -14.37 7.68 -11.80
N ASN A 158 -14.96 6.78 -11.00
CA ASN A 158 -16.42 6.66 -10.84
C ASN A 158 -16.95 6.97 -9.45
N SER A 159 -16.08 7.21 -8.46
CA SER A 159 -16.54 7.68 -7.15
C SER A 159 -17.30 8.97 -7.37
N GLU A 160 -18.54 9.04 -6.88
CA GLU A 160 -19.17 10.33 -6.62
C GLU A 160 -18.23 11.06 -5.68
N LEU A 161 -17.60 12.11 -6.20
CA LEU A 161 -16.59 12.88 -5.51
C LEU A 161 -17.26 13.78 -4.44
N GLU A 162 -18.05 13.19 -3.55
CA GLU A 162 -18.70 13.88 -2.43
C GLU A 162 -17.60 14.52 -1.57
N GLY A 163 -17.61 15.86 -1.52
CA GLY A 163 -16.59 16.65 -0.82
C GLY A 163 -15.23 16.77 -1.52
N ALA A 164 -15.02 16.19 -2.71
CA ALA A 164 -13.73 16.34 -3.39
C ALA A 164 -13.57 17.71 -4.06
N ASN A 165 -12.37 18.29 -3.97
CA ASN A 165 -12.05 19.56 -4.61
C ASN A 165 -11.92 19.38 -6.14
N LEU A 166 -13.06 19.40 -6.83
CA LEU A 166 -13.14 19.33 -8.29
C LEU A 166 -12.44 20.49 -9.00
N ASN A 167 -12.08 21.56 -8.29
CA ASN A 167 -11.47 22.74 -8.92
C ASN A 167 -10.07 22.43 -9.45
N ILE A 168 -9.31 21.53 -8.81
CA ILE A 168 -8.01 21.08 -9.34
C ILE A 168 -8.22 20.31 -10.65
N ILE A 169 -9.19 19.38 -10.69
CA ILE A 169 -9.52 18.61 -11.89
C ILE A 169 -9.98 19.55 -13.01
N LYS A 170 -10.89 20.47 -12.71
CA LYS A 170 -11.35 21.49 -13.67
C LYS A 170 -10.18 22.33 -14.20
N ARG A 171 -9.21 22.70 -13.35
CA ARG A 171 -8.03 23.46 -13.78
C ARG A 171 -7.09 22.65 -14.68
N VAL A 172 -6.92 21.35 -14.41
CA VAL A 172 -6.12 20.44 -15.26
C VAL A 172 -6.81 20.18 -16.60
N LEU A 173 -8.14 20.05 -16.63
CA LEU A 173 -8.91 19.75 -17.84
C LEU A 173 -9.17 20.98 -18.73
N ARG A 174 -9.08 22.20 -18.20
CA ARG A 174 -9.17 23.43 -18.99
C ARG A 174 -7.88 23.60 -19.80
N THR A 175 -7.93 23.21 -21.06
CA THR A 175 -6.85 23.40 -22.05
C THR A 175 -6.60 24.89 -22.37
N GLU A 176 -7.59 25.75 -22.14
CA GLU A 176 -7.50 27.19 -22.36
C GLU A 176 -7.16 27.89 -21.03
N SER A 177 -6.04 28.62 -21.01
CA SER A 177 -5.44 29.41 -19.89
C SER A 177 -4.26 28.80 -19.11
N ILE A 178 -3.46 27.89 -19.68
CA ILE A 178 -2.12 27.52 -19.11
C ILE A 178 -1.16 28.74 -19.05
N ILE A 179 -1.56 29.90 -19.59
CA ILE A 179 -0.86 31.19 -19.47
C ILE A 179 -1.60 32.14 -18.50
N GLU A 180 -2.37 31.65 -17.53
CA GLU A 180 -2.66 32.49 -16.37
C GLU A 180 -1.44 32.50 -15.44
N ALA A 181 -0.70 33.59 -15.59
CA ALA A 181 0.40 34.07 -14.77
C ALA A 181 0.11 33.92 -13.26
N ASP A 182 1.18 34.02 -12.48
CA ASP A 182 1.11 34.12 -11.03
C ASP A 182 -0.02 35.08 -10.60
N CYS A 183 -0.75 34.71 -9.54
CA CYS A 183 -1.94 35.42 -9.12
C CYS A 183 -1.67 36.93 -9.03
N THR A 184 -2.33 37.73 -9.87
CA THR A 184 -2.09 39.18 -9.99
C THR A 184 -2.34 39.91 -8.67
N GLN A 185 -3.22 39.39 -7.83
CA GLN A 185 -3.46 39.88 -6.47
C GLN A 185 -2.26 39.60 -5.55
N CYS A 186 -1.63 38.43 -5.65
CA CYS A 186 -0.46 38.06 -4.86
C CYS A 186 0.84 38.75 -5.32
N VAL A 187 0.95 39.16 -6.58
CA VAL A 187 2.14 39.88 -7.09
C VAL A 187 2.40 41.17 -6.30
N SER A 188 1.35 41.79 -5.76
CA SER A 188 1.47 42.98 -4.89
C SER A 188 1.89 42.69 -3.43
N GLN A 189 1.79 41.43 -2.98
CA GLN A 189 1.99 41.00 -1.58
C GLN A 189 3.26 40.16 -1.37
N VAL A 190 4.07 39.91 -2.41
CA VAL A 190 5.27 39.04 -2.35
C VAL A 190 6.29 39.51 -1.27
N ASN A 191 6.24 40.79 -0.88
CA ASN A 191 7.12 41.35 0.15
C ASN A 191 6.63 41.19 1.60
N GLU A 192 5.39 40.76 1.85
CA GLU A 192 4.85 40.61 3.22
C GLU A 192 4.87 39.16 3.74
N SER A 193 5.04 38.17 2.84
CA SER A 193 5.09 36.75 3.22
C SER A 193 6.44 36.37 3.84
N VAL A 194 6.43 36.01 5.13
CA VAL A 194 7.60 35.47 5.85
C VAL A 194 8.06 34.10 5.30
N ALA A 195 7.18 33.39 4.58
CA ALA A 195 7.47 32.06 4.05
C ALA A 195 8.55 32.09 2.96
N LEU A 196 8.53 33.06 2.04
CA LEU A 196 9.45 33.11 0.91
C LEU A 196 10.91 33.35 1.34
N PRO A 197 11.22 34.34 2.21
CA PRO A 197 12.57 34.53 2.74
C PRO A 197 13.06 33.33 3.55
N ASN A 198 12.19 32.73 4.38
CA ASN A 198 12.53 31.55 5.16
C ASN A 198 12.84 30.34 4.27
N THR A 199 12.06 30.11 3.22
CA THR A 199 12.36 29.06 2.25
C THR A 199 13.65 29.34 1.50
N LYS A 200 13.91 30.58 1.09
CA LYS A 200 15.15 30.96 0.40
C LYS A 200 16.37 30.64 1.28
N ASN A 201 16.31 30.95 2.58
CA ASN A 201 17.35 30.60 3.53
C ASN A 201 17.46 29.07 3.72
N CYS A 202 16.32 28.39 3.84
CA CYS A 202 16.22 26.94 4.00
C CYS A 202 16.87 26.16 2.84
N ILE A 203 16.68 26.60 1.60
CA ILE A 203 17.22 25.91 0.41
C ILE A 203 18.61 26.42 0.00
N SER A 204 19.13 27.47 0.66
CA SER A 204 20.43 28.05 0.33
C SER A 204 21.60 27.10 0.62
N SER A 205 21.46 26.25 1.64
CA SER A 205 22.43 25.23 2.02
C SER A 205 22.46 24.03 1.06
N PHE A 206 21.47 23.91 0.18
CA PHE A 206 21.38 22.82 -0.77
C PHE A 206 22.13 23.15 -2.06
N LYS A 207 22.78 22.14 -2.64
CA LYS A 207 23.47 22.21 -3.94
C LYS A 207 22.45 22.25 -5.08
N LEU A 208 21.74 23.37 -5.21
CA LEU A 208 20.73 23.64 -6.23
C LEU A 208 21.16 24.79 -7.14
N ASP A 209 20.88 24.66 -8.43
CA ASP A 209 21.06 25.74 -9.39
C ASP A 209 19.94 26.81 -9.30
N ASN A 210 20.11 27.91 -10.04
CA ASN A 210 19.16 29.03 -10.01
C ASN A 210 17.77 28.65 -10.54
N SER A 211 17.69 27.76 -11.53
CA SER A 211 16.40 27.32 -12.10
C SER A 211 15.63 26.45 -11.11
N GLN A 212 16.32 25.56 -10.41
CA GLN A 212 15.76 24.69 -9.37
C GLN A 212 15.27 25.52 -8.18
N LYS A 213 16.07 26.50 -7.72
CA LYS A 213 15.67 27.44 -6.66
C LYS A 213 14.44 28.26 -7.06
N ALA A 214 14.42 28.79 -8.28
CA ALA A 214 13.28 29.55 -8.79
C ALA A 214 12.00 28.71 -8.85
N ALA A 215 12.10 27.44 -9.30
CA ALA A 215 10.98 26.52 -9.32
C ALA A 215 10.41 26.25 -7.91
N ILE A 216 11.27 26.01 -6.93
CA ILE A 216 10.87 25.80 -5.52
C ILE A 216 10.17 27.04 -4.96
N LEU A 217 10.76 28.22 -5.15
CA LEU A 217 10.19 29.48 -4.67
C LEU A 217 8.84 29.78 -5.34
N SER A 218 8.70 29.48 -6.63
CA SER A 218 7.42 29.62 -7.34
C SER A 218 6.34 28.70 -6.75
N CYS A 219 6.67 27.44 -6.45
CA CYS A 219 5.75 26.51 -5.79
C CYS A 219 5.34 26.99 -4.39
N VAL A 220 6.27 27.53 -3.60
CA VAL A 220 5.99 28.05 -2.25
C VAL A 220 5.11 29.29 -2.31
N ALA A 221 5.43 30.25 -3.18
CA ALA A 221 4.58 31.42 -3.42
C ALA A 221 3.16 31.02 -3.84
N THR A 222 3.07 29.98 -4.67
CA THR A 222 1.78 29.44 -5.11
C THR A 222 0.99 28.82 -3.96
N ARG A 223 1.65 28.10 -3.04
CA ARG A 223 0.98 27.59 -1.84
C ARG A 223 0.39 28.72 -1.02
N GLU A 224 1.11 29.82 -0.85
CA GLU A 224 0.67 30.98 -0.05
C GLU A 224 -0.52 31.73 -0.69
N CYS A 225 -0.81 31.47 -1.97
CA CYS A 225 -1.97 32.04 -2.64
C CYS A 225 -3.27 31.35 -2.22
N HIS A 226 -4.12 32.09 -1.51
CA HIS A 226 -5.45 31.62 -1.10
C HIS A 226 -6.58 32.01 -2.07
N HIS A 227 -6.27 32.75 -3.13
CA HIS A 227 -7.26 33.28 -4.08
C HIS A 227 -7.73 32.24 -5.11
N GLN A 228 -6.92 31.23 -5.41
CA GLN A 228 -7.23 30.24 -6.43
C GLN A 228 -6.56 28.88 -6.18
N ASN A 229 -7.22 27.80 -6.62
CA ASN A 229 -6.60 26.48 -6.70
C ASN A 229 -5.58 26.46 -7.82
N SER A 230 -4.36 26.04 -7.55
CA SER A 230 -3.22 26.17 -8.46
C SER A 230 -2.61 24.82 -8.83
N VAL A 231 -2.08 24.73 -10.05
CA VAL A 231 -1.26 23.61 -10.51
C VAL A 231 0.04 24.18 -11.06
N LYS A 232 1.18 23.63 -10.63
CA LYS A 232 2.50 23.99 -11.16
C LYS A 232 3.14 22.75 -11.77
N LEU A 233 3.68 22.92 -12.98
CA LEU A 233 4.45 21.89 -13.68
C LEU A 233 5.93 22.23 -13.57
N ILE A 234 6.70 21.33 -12.95
CA ILE A 234 8.16 21.39 -12.99
C ILE A 234 8.61 20.42 -14.07
N TRP A 235 9.27 20.93 -15.10
CA TRP A 235 9.81 20.14 -16.18
C TRP A 235 11.33 20.27 -16.25
N GLY A 236 12.01 19.18 -16.58
CA GLY A 236 13.46 19.16 -16.71
C GLY A 236 13.96 17.96 -17.54
N PRO A 237 14.91 18.15 -18.48
CA PRO A 237 15.55 17.07 -19.22
C PRO A 237 16.17 15.98 -18.32
N PRO A 238 16.53 14.80 -18.86
CA PRO A 238 17.30 13.79 -18.13
C PRO A 238 18.57 14.40 -17.50
N GLY A 239 18.92 13.99 -16.27
CA GLY A 239 20.12 14.47 -15.57
C GLY A 239 20.00 15.84 -14.88
N THR A 240 18.90 16.59 -15.04
CA THR A 240 18.72 17.95 -14.46
C THR A 240 18.37 18.00 -12.97
N GLY A 241 18.57 16.92 -12.23
CA GLY A 241 18.36 16.90 -10.77
C GLY A 241 16.91 17.03 -10.31
N LYS A 242 15.91 16.71 -11.16
CA LYS A 242 14.46 16.78 -10.82
C LYS A 242 14.13 16.24 -9.43
N THR A 243 14.59 15.04 -9.10
CA THR A 243 14.32 14.42 -7.80
C THR A 243 14.96 15.16 -6.64
N GLY A 244 16.15 15.75 -6.85
CA GLY A 244 16.79 16.65 -5.88
C GLY A 244 15.98 17.92 -5.64
N THR A 245 15.45 18.52 -6.71
CA THR A 245 14.54 19.69 -6.62
C THR A 245 13.27 19.34 -5.86
N VAL A 246 12.65 18.19 -6.14
CA VAL A 246 11.45 17.72 -5.42
C VAL A 246 11.76 17.48 -3.95
N GLY A 247 12.85 16.79 -3.61
CA GLY A 247 13.24 16.57 -2.22
C GLY A 247 13.44 17.88 -1.44
N ALA A 248 14.07 18.88 -2.07
CA ALA A 248 14.27 20.20 -1.48
C ALA A 248 12.96 20.99 -1.31
N LEU A 249 12.04 20.89 -2.29
CA LEU A 249 10.70 21.45 -2.18
C LEU A 249 9.93 20.82 -1.01
N LEU A 250 9.94 19.49 -0.90
CA LEU A 250 9.27 18.77 0.18
C LEU A 250 9.83 19.16 1.54
N PHE A 251 11.15 19.34 1.65
CA PHE A 251 11.77 19.80 2.87
C PHE A 251 11.35 21.23 3.24
N ALA A 252 11.28 22.13 2.26
CA ALA A 252 10.77 23.49 2.49
C ALA A 252 9.31 23.47 2.98
N LEU A 253 8.45 22.67 2.35
CA LEU A 253 7.05 22.50 2.76
C LEU A 253 6.94 21.88 4.16
N LEU A 254 7.83 20.94 4.51
CA LEU A 254 7.91 20.35 5.85
C LEU A 254 8.25 21.40 6.91
N LYS A 255 9.25 22.27 6.66
CA LYS A 255 9.58 23.38 7.57
C LYS A 255 8.45 24.40 7.72
N MET A 256 7.60 24.53 6.70
CA MET A 256 6.37 25.31 6.73
C MET A 256 5.19 24.58 7.42
N LYS A 257 5.40 23.36 7.96
CA LYS A 257 4.36 22.52 8.58
C LYS A 257 3.18 22.21 7.63
N CYS A 258 3.46 22.12 6.33
CA CYS A 258 2.45 21.77 5.34
C CYS A 258 2.24 20.25 5.31
N ARG A 259 0.98 19.81 5.46
CA ARG A 259 0.60 18.41 5.21
C ARG A 259 0.69 18.14 3.71
N THR A 260 1.69 17.37 3.30
CA THR A 260 2.04 17.16 1.90
C THR A 260 1.93 15.67 1.56
N LEU A 261 1.14 15.33 0.53
CA LEU A 261 1.08 13.99 -0.02
C LEU A 261 1.96 13.92 -1.28
N THR A 262 2.92 13.01 -1.29
CA THR A 262 3.81 12.78 -2.44
C THR A 262 3.54 11.41 -3.03
N CYS A 263 3.39 11.35 -4.35
CA CYS A 263 3.13 10.11 -5.09
C CYS A 263 4.10 10.00 -6.28
N ALA A 264 4.49 8.77 -6.62
CA ALA A 264 5.20 8.47 -7.86
C ALA A 264 4.65 7.17 -8.50
N PRO A 265 4.84 6.98 -9.82
CA PRO A 265 4.30 5.79 -10.50
C PRO A 265 4.96 4.47 -10.11
N THR A 266 6.17 4.49 -9.56
CA THR A 266 6.95 3.28 -9.19
C THR A 266 7.46 3.38 -7.76
N ASN A 267 7.60 2.22 -7.09
CA ASN A 267 8.16 2.13 -5.74
C ASN A 267 9.57 2.73 -5.65
N ILE A 268 10.43 2.45 -6.64
CA ILE A 268 11.80 2.98 -6.71
C ILE A 268 11.80 4.52 -6.69
N ALA A 269 10.88 5.15 -7.44
CA ALA A 269 10.79 6.61 -7.45
C ALA A 269 10.28 7.19 -6.12
N VAL A 270 9.35 6.49 -5.44
CA VAL A 270 8.90 6.88 -4.09
C VAL A 270 10.06 6.80 -3.10
N LEU A 271 10.82 5.70 -3.12
CA LEU A 271 11.98 5.49 -2.25
C LEU A 271 13.05 6.55 -2.49
N GLU A 272 13.44 6.80 -3.75
CA GLU A 272 14.43 7.81 -4.09
C GLU A 272 14.02 9.22 -3.61
N VAL A 273 12.77 9.63 -3.83
CA VAL A 273 12.27 10.93 -3.34
C VAL A 273 12.31 10.98 -1.81
N THR A 274 11.93 9.89 -1.15
CA THR A 274 11.94 9.79 0.32
C THR A 274 13.36 9.88 0.86
N THR A 275 14.32 9.14 0.30
CA THR A 275 15.74 9.20 0.67
C THR A 275 16.29 10.63 0.51
N ARG A 276 15.94 11.33 -0.58
CA ARG A 276 16.35 12.74 -0.75
C ARG A 276 15.78 13.63 0.36
N LEU A 277 14.49 13.51 0.67
CA LEU A 277 13.85 14.28 1.74
C LEU A 277 14.47 13.98 3.10
N VAL A 278 14.67 12.70 3.44
CA VAL A 278 15.27 12.26 4.71
C VAL A 278 16.70 12.78 4.84
N ASN A 279 17.49 12.76 3.76
CA ASN A 279 18.84 13.32 3.78
C ASN A 279 18.85 14.83 4.01
N PHE A 280 17.93 15.58 3.38
CA PHE A 280 17.77 17.01 3.67
C PHE A 280 17.31 17.25 5.11
N ALA A 281 16.41 16.41 5.62
CA ALA A 281 15.92 16.49 6.99
C ALA A 281 17.03 16.24 8.02
N ARG A 282 17.75 15.12 7.91
CA ARG A 282 18.88 14.72 8.78
C ARG A 282 19.96 15.80 8.85
N ASN A 283 20.34 16.38 7.71
CA ASN A 283 21.32 17.48 7.66
C ASN A 283 20.85 18.76 8.39
N SER A 284 19.57 18.85 8.76
CA SER A 284 19.01 19.96 9.53
C SER A 284 18.73 19.63 11.01
N LEU A 285 18.94 18.38 11.43
CA LEU A 285 18.69 17.94 12.80
C LEU A 285 19.88 18.27 13.69
N GLN A 286 19.59 18.60 14.95
CA GLN A 286 20.62 18.73 16.01
C GLN A 286 20.95 17.39 16.65
N TYR A 287 20.05 16.39 16.55
CA TYR A 287 20.18 15.05 17.12
C TYR A 287 19.75 14.01 16.08
N ASP A 288 20.41 12.85 16.08
CA ASP A 288 20.44 11.84 15.00
C ASP A 288 19.12 11.63 14.22
N THR A 289 18.08 11.11 14.87
CA THR A 289 16.76 10.83 14.24
C THR A 289 15.63 11.71 14.76
N TYR A 290 15.90 12.56 15.77
CA TYR A 290 14.90 13.39 16.44
C TYR A 290 14.46 14.53 15.52
N GLY A 291 13.37 14.30 14.79
CA GLY A 291 12.79 15.25 13.83
C GLY A 291 12.28 14.63 12.53
N LEU A 292 12.45 13.31 12.33
CA LEU A 292 11.88 12.58 11.20
C LEU A 292 10.40 12.15 11.42
N GLY A 293 9.84 12.41 12.61
CA GLY A 293 8.49 11.96 13.00
C GLY A 293 7.38 12.44 12.04
N ASP A 294 7.54 13.61 11.46
CA ASP A 294 6.58 14.23 10.53
C ASP A 294 6.66 13.68 9.09
N ILE A 295 7.61 12.78 8.80
CA ILE A 295 7.77 12.10 7.52
C ILE A 295 7.30 10.66 7.67
N VAL A 296 6.36 10.24 6.82
CA VAL A 296 5.84 8.86 6.81
C VAL A 296 5.92 8.30 5.39
N LEU A 297 6.64 7.18 5.26
CA LEU A 297 6.66 6.31 4.10
C LEU A 297 5.75 5.11 4.37
N PHE A 298 4.83 4.80 3.44
CA PHE A 298 3.93 3.66 3.60
C PHE A 298 3.74 2.93 2.26
N GLY A 299 3.46 1.63 2.35
CA GLY A 299 3.29 0.74 1.21
C GLY A 299 3.66 -0.69 1.56
N ASN A 300 3.50 -1.61 0.61
CA ASN A 300 3.85 -3.02 0.83
C ASN A 300 5.38 -3.16 0.86
N GLY A 301 5.92 -3.54 2.03
CA GLY A 301 7.37 -3.62 2.29
C GLY A 301 8.11 -4.54 1.35
N GLU A 302 7.56 -5.72 1.05
CA GLU A 302 8.16 -6.70 0.13
C GLU A 302 8.30 -6.15 -1.30
N ARG A 303 7.22 -5.57 -1.85
CA ARG A 303 7.23 -4.98 -3.21
C ARG A 303 8.07 -3.71 -3.28
N MET A 304 8.24 -3.02 -2.18
CA MET A 304 9.16 -1.88 -2.06
C MET A 304 10.60 -2.32 -1.80
N LYS A 305 10.83 -3.58 -1.40
CA LYS A 305 12.12 -4.08 -0.91
C LYS A 305 12.69 -3.19 0.19
N ILE A 306 11.85 -2.82 1.14
CA ILE A 306 12.24 -1.83 2.16
C ILE A 306 13.46 -2.29 2.95
N ASP A 307 13.64 -3.59 3.13
CA ASP A 307 14.79 -4.19 3.84
C ASP A 307 16.15 -3.85 3.23
N ASP A 308 16.20 -3.53 1.94
CA ASP A 308 17.43 -3.08 1.25
C ASP A 308 17.74 -1.58 1.53
N HIS A 309 16.88 -0.89 2.28
CA HIS A 309 16.91 0.57 2.51
C HIS A 309 16.87 0.90 4.02
N GLU A 310 17.89 0.46 4.76
CA GLU A 310 18.05 0.75 6.19
C GLU A 310 17.94 2.25 6.53
N ASP A 311 18.40 3.12 5.62
CA ASP A 311 18.34 4.58 5.77
C ASP A 311 16.91 5.12 5.87
N LEU A 312 15.90 4.33 5.49
CA LEU A 312 14.48 4.69 5.49
C LEU A 312 13.67 4.02 6.61
N PHE A 313 14.28 3.16 7.43
CA PHE A 313 13.55 2.44 8.47
C PHE A 313 12.85 3.38 9.46
N ASP A 314 13.53 4.48 9.82
CA ASP A 314 13.02 5.51 10.72
C ASP A 314 11.74 6.18 10.23
N VAL A 315 11.46 6.17 8.93
CA VAL A 315 10.28 6.82 8.31
C VAL A 315 9.25 5.84 7.79
N TYR A 316 9.56 4.55 7.75
CA TYR A 316 8.62 3.53 7.29
C TYR A 316 7.56 3.22 8.36
N LEU A 317 6.29 3.28 7.95
CA LEU A 317 5.15 3.20 8.86
C LEU A 317 5.11 1.88 9.63
N ASP A 318 5.30 0.74 8.96
CA ASP A 318 5.12 -0.57 9.59
C ASP A 318 6.21 -0.85 10.63
N TYR A 319 7.42 -0.32 10.45
CA TYR A 319 8.48 -0.37 11.46
C TYR A 319 8.19 0.52 12.66
N ARG A 320 7.62 1.71 12.44
CA ARG A 320 7.15 2.55 13.54
C ARG A 320 6.02 1.88 14.33
N ILE A 321 5.07 1.26 13.64
CA ILE A 321 3.98 0.51 14.29
C ILE A 321 4.56 -0.65 15.11
N SER A 322 5.50 -1.40 14.56
CA SER A 322 6.15 -2.53 15.26
C SER A 322 6.91 -2.08 16.50
N ALA A 323 7.66 -0.97 16.42
CA ALA A 323 8.35 -0.39 17.56
C ALA A 323 7.37 0.07 18.65
N LEU A 324 6.31 0.79 18.26
CA LEU A 324 5.27 1.26 19.18
C LEU A 324 4.50 0.11 19.82
N TYR A 325 4.24 -0.97 19.09
CA TYR A 325 3.58 -2.16 19.62
C TYR A 325 4.34 -2.74 20.81
N GLY A 326 5.67 -2.83 20.73
CA GLY A 326 6.52 -3.22 21.86
C GLY A 326 6.46 -2.22 23.02
N CYS A 327 6.47 -0.92 22.73
CA CYS A 327 6.38 0.14 23.74
C CYS A 327 5.03 0.14 24.49
N PHE A 328 3.94 -0.26 23.83
CA PHE A 328 2.60 -0.31 24.45
C PHE A 328 2.22 -1.71 24.96
N ALA A 329 3.14 -2.68 24.92
CA ALA A 329 2.87 -4.02 25.42
C ALA A 329 2.52 -4.00 26.92
N PRO A 330 1.42 -4.64 27.37
CA PRO A 330 0.99 -4.56 28.76
C PRO A 330 2.03 -5.07 29.78
N MET A 331 2.81 -6.08 29.41
CA MET A 331 3.69 -6.81 30.33
C MET A 331 5.14 -6.31 30.36
N TYR A 332 5.61 -5.67 29.29
CA TYR A 332 7.02 -5.23 29.15
C TYR A 332 7.17 -3.89 28.44
N GLY A 333 6.06 -3.22 28.14
CA GLY A 333 6.06 -1.88 27.55
C GLY A 333 6.36 -0.79 28.57
N TRP A 334 6.24 0.46 28.13
CA TRP A 334 6.60 1.66 28.89
C TRP A 334 5.93 1.74 30.26
N LYS A 335 4.65 1.38 30.36
CA LYS A 335 3.92 1.40 31.64
C LYS A 335 4.61 0.51 32.68
N ASN A 336 4.84 -0.76 32.33
CA ASN A 336 5.51 -1.71 33.22
C ASN A 336 6.96 -1.29 33.52
N SER A 337 7.68 -0.74 32.54
CA SER A 337 9.05 -0.24 32.74
C SER A 337 9.10 0.95 33.69
N ILE A 338 8.15 1.89 33.59
CA ILE A 338 8.04 3.04 34.50
C ILE A 338 7.66 2.56 35.91
N GLU A 339 6.67 1.68 36.03
CA GLU A 339 6.28 1.08 37.31
C GLU A 339 7.46 0.33 37.96
N SER A 340 8.23 -0.44 37.17
CA SER A 340 9.43 -1.12 37.65
C SER A 340 10.51 -0.16 38.12
N MET A 341 10.70 0.96 37.42
CA MET A 341 11.66 2.00 37.80
C MET A 341 11.23 2.72 39.09
N ILE A 342 9.93 3.01 39.25
CA ILE A 342 9.38 3.57 40.49
C ILE A 342 9.66 2.62 41.65
N CYS A 343 9.32 1.33 41.52
CA CYS A 343 9.61 0.33 42.54
C CYS A 343 11.10 0.23 42.90
N LEU A 344 12.00 0.33 41.90
CA LEU A 344 13.45 0.32 42.11
C LEU A 344 13.92 1.56 42.89
N LEU A 345 13.36 2.73 42.62
CA LEU A 345 13.72 3.97 43.29
C LEU A 345 13.12 4.07 44.71
N GLU A 346 11.95 3.48 44.94
CA GLU A 346 11.29 3.44 46.26
C GLU A 346 11.94 2.42 47.21
N ASP A 347 12.27 1.22 46.71
CA ASP A 347 12.89 0.15 47.50
C ASP A 347 13.94 -0.62 46.67
N PRO A 348 15.16 -0.07 46.56
CA PRO A 348 16.23 -0.69 45.77
C PRO A 348 16.64 -2.07 46.31
N GLN A 349 16.60 -2.25 47.63
CA GLN A 349 17.08 -3.47 48.28
C GLN A 349 16.14 -4.64 48.00
N LYS A 350 14.82 -4.43 48.08
CA LYS A 350 13.83 -5.45 47.71
C LYS A 350 13.93 -5.83 46.23
N MET A 351 14.10 -4.84 45.35
CA MET A 351 14.24 -5.11 43.91
C MET A 351 15.53 -5.88 43.59
N TYR A 352 16.64 -5.58 44.28
CA TYR A 352 17.88 -6.33 44.15
C TYR A 352 17.74 -7.79 44.62
N LEU A 353 17.07 -8.03 45.75
CA LEU A 353 16.78 -9.38 46.23
C LEU A 353 15.88 -10.17 45.26
N LEU A 354 14.85 -9.53 44.69
CA LEU A 354 14.00 -10.15 43.66
C LEU A 354 14.78 -10.50 42.39
N TYR A 355 15.72 -9.64 41.99
CA TYR A 355 16.63 -9.92 40.87
C TYR A 355 17.52 -11.13 41.16
N LEU A 356 18.18 -11.19 42.33
CA LEU A 356 19.02 -12.32 42.71
C LEU A 356 18.23 -13.64 42.70
N ASN A 357 17.01 -13.64 43.23
CA ASN A 357 16.14 -14.82 43.18
C ASN A 357 15.83 -15.23 41.72
N LYS A 358 15.50 -14.29 40.83
CA LYS A 358 15.25 -14.59 39.42
C LYS A 358 16.46 -15.20 38.71
N VAL A 359 17.66 -14.69 38.97
CA VAL A 359 18.90 -15.19 38.35
C VAL A 359 19.21 -16.61 38.82
N LEU A 360 19.01 -16.90 40.11
CA LEU A 360 19.23 -18.24 40.67
C LEU A 360 18.28 -19.30 40.08
N PHE A 361 17.02 -18.95 39.80
CA PHE A 361 16.04 -19.86 39.19
C PHE A 361 16.19 -20.02 37.66
N GLN A 362 17.02 -19.25 36.98
CA GLN A 362 17.32 -19.42 35.55
C GLN A 362 18.63 -20.21 35.31
N SER A 363 19.39 -20.48 36.37
CA SER A 363 20.63 -21.25 36.34
C SER A 363 20.48 -22.73 36.74
N GLU A 364 19.25 -23.18 37.03
CA GLU A 364 18.82 -24.58 37.09
C GLU A 364 17.99 -24.92 35.84
#